data_AF-A0A8T6TMU3-F1
#
_entry.id   AF-A0A8T6TMU3-F1
#
_cell.length_a   1.000
_cell.length_b   1.000
_cell.length_c   1.000
_cell.angle_alpha   90.00
_cell.angle_beta   90.00
_cell.angle_gamma   90.00
#
_symmetry.space_group_name_H-M   'P 1'
#
loop_
_entity.id
_entity.type
_entity.pdbx_description
1 polymer ?
#
loop_
_entity_poly.entity_id
_entity_poly.type
_entity_poly.pdbx_seq_one_letter_code
_entity_poly.pdbx_strand_id
1 'polypeptide(L)' 'TSAVGTVLIPAMVEDGYDSEFAAAVTASSSIIGPIIPPSIPMLVYSLVSDTSVGALFLAGAIPGILIGFALIFLNY' A
#
# COMPACT_ATOMS: atom_id res chain seq x y z
N THR A 1 7.38 -4.81 7.17
CA THR A 1 6.22 -4.04 7.68
C THR A 1 6.34 -3.59 9.13
N SER A 2 7.21 -4.19 9.97
CA SER A 2 7.36 -3.78 11.38
C SER A 2 7.98 -2.39 11.62
N ALA A 3 8.86 -1.88 10.74
CA ALA A 3 9.59 -0.62 11.02
C ALA A 3 8.73 0.65 10.86
N VAL A 4 7.76 0.64 9.94
CA VAL A 4 6.90 1.80 9.65
C VAL A 4 5.77 1.89 10.66
N GLY A 5 5.16 0.74 11.03
CA GLY A 5 4.07 0.71 12.00
C GLY A 5 4.47 1.07 13.43
N THR A 6 5.72 0.79 13.83
CA THR A 6 6.22 1.17 15.17
C THR A 6 6.38 2.68 15.37
N VAL A 7 6.38 3.47 14.28
CA VAL A 7 6.44 4.94 14.35
C VAL A 7 5.06 5.56 14.12
N LEU A 8 4.31 5.04 13.14
CA LEU A 8 3.00 5.60 12.78
C LEU A 8 1.90 5.29 13.81
N ILE A 9 1.83 4.07 14.35
CA ILE A 9 0.75 3.69 15.28
C ILE A 9 0.81 4.53 16.56
N PRO A 10 1.96 4.69 17.25
CA PRO A 10 2.04 5.53 18.44
C PRO A 10 1.66 7.00 18.16
N ALA A 11 2.13 7.57 17.05
CA ALA A 11 1.83 8.94 16.67
C ALA A 11 0.33 9.16 16.44
N MET A 12 -0.35 8.21 15.79
CA MET A 12 -1.81 8.27 15.62
C MET A 12 -2.56 8.17 16.95
N VAL A 13 -2.11 7.32 17.87
CA VAL A 13 -2.73 7.22 19.21
C VAL A 13 -2.54 8.52 20.00
N GLU A 14 -1.38 9.18 19.90
CA GLU A 14 -1.14 10.51 20.50
C GLU A 14 -2.06 11.59 19.93
N ASP A 15 -2.40 11.52 18.64
CA ASP A 15 -3.36 12.41 17.96
C ASP A 15 -4.84 12.06 18.27
N GLY A 16 -5.10 11.05 19.10
CA GLY A 16 -6.44 10.69 19.57
C GLY A 16 -7.18 9.66 18.72
N TYR A 17 -6.50 8.97 17.79
CA TYR A 17 -7.08 7.85 17.07
C TYR A 17 -7.13 6.58 17.95
N ASP A 18 -8.14 5.76 17.75
CA ASP A 18 -8.22 4.46 18.41
C ASP A 18 -7.05 3.55 18.01
N SER A 19 -6.50 2.81 18.97
CA SER A 19 -5.33 1.95 18.74
C SER A 19 -5.61 0.78 17.80
N GLU A 20 -6.82 0.23 17.81
CA GLU A 20 -7.24 -0.82 16.89
C GLU A 20 -7.38 -0.25 15.48
N PHE A 21 -7.93 0.96 15.36
CA PHE A 21 -8.02 1.68 14.09
C PHE A 21 -6.63 1.99 13.50
N ALA A 22 -5.73 2.57 14.30
CA ALA A 22 -4.38 2.92 13.88
C ALA A 22 -3.60 1.68 13.41
N ALA A 23 -3.74 0.55 14.11
CA ALA A 23 -3.15 -0.71 13.71
C ALA A 23 -3.75 -1.25 12.40
N ALA A 24 -5.08 -1.22 12.27
CA ALA A 24 -5.79 -1.72 11.09
C ALA A 24 -5.46 -0.94 9.82
N VAL A 25 -5.47 0.40 9.87
CA VAL A 25 -5.17 1.25 8.69
C VAL A 25 -3.70 1.15 8.30
N THR A 26 -2.79 1.08 9.27
CA THR A 26 -1.36 0.90 9.02
C THR A 26 -1.05 -0.46 8.40
N ALA A 27 -1.69 -1.53 8.90
CA ALA A 27 -1.55 -2.86 8.33
C ALA A 27 -2.13 -2.93 6.90
N SER A 28 -3.32 -2.35 6.69
CA SER A 28 -4.00 -2.38 5.39
C SER A 28 -3.24 -1.60 4.31
N SER A 29 -2.70 -0.42 4.65
CA SER A 29 -1.92 0.39 3.72
C SER A 29 -0.61 -0.27 3.27
N SER A 30 -0.04 -1.19 4.08
CA SER A 30 1.20 -1.87 3.75
C SER A 30 1.13 -2.78 2.50
N ILE A 31 -0.07 -3.21 2.11
CA ILE A 31 -0.30 -4.07 0.93
C ILE A 31 -0.31 -3.26 -0.37
N ILE A 32 -0.49 -1.94 -0.28
CA ILE A 32 -0.50 -1.06 -1.46
C ILE A 32 0.90 -0.93 -2.08
N GLY A 33 1.96 -0.93 -1.24
CA GLY A 33 3.33 -0.73 -1.68
C GLY A 33 3.82 -1.74 -2.75
N PRO A 34 3.53 -3.04 -2.61
CA PRO A 34 3.79 -4.02 -3.66
C PRO A 34 3.00 -3.83 -4.97
N ILE A 35 1.81 -3.21 -4.90
CA ILE A 35 0.88 -3.07 -6.03
C ILE A 35 1.19 -1.82 -6.87
N ILE A 36 1.55 -0.71 -6.22
CA ILE A 36 1.83 0.56 -6.91
C ILE A 36 3.23 0.50 -7.55
N PRO A 37 3.35 0.70 -8.87
CA PRO A 37 4.65 0.76 -9.53
C PRO A 37 5.41 2.05 -9.22
N PRO A 38 6.77 2.01 -9.19
CA PRO A 38 7.64 0.84 -9.39
C PRO A 38 7.78 0.00 -8.10
N SER A 39 7.62 -1.33 -8.19
CA SER A 39 7.83 -2.25 -7.06
C SER A 39 8.73 -3.44 -7.43
N ILE A 40 9.54 -3.92 -6.47
CA ILE A 40 10.46 -5.06 -6.68
C ILE A 40 9.71 -6.32 -7.16
N PRO A 41 8.57 -6.73 -6.57
CA PRO A 41 7.82 -7.90 -7.04
C PRO A 41 7.35 -7.78 -8.49
N MET A 42 6.93 -6.59 -8.91
CA MET A 42 6.50 -6.33 -10.28
C MET A 42 7.65 -6.43 -11.29
N LEU A 43 8.85 -5.96 -10.90
CA LEU A 43 10.06 -6.14 -11.72
C LEU A 43 10.41 -7.63 -11.87
N VAL A 44 10.41 -8.38 -10.76
CA VAL A 44 10.66 -9.83 -10.79
C VAL A 44 9.63 -10.55 -11.68
N TYR A 45 8.36 -10.18 -11.60
CA TYR A 45 7.33 -10.74 -12.48
C TYR A 45 7.60 -10.42 -13.96
N SER A 46 7.95 -9.18 -14.29
CA SER A 46 8.27 -8.78 -15.67
C SER A 46 9.45 -9.58 -16.25
N LEU A 47 10.45 -9.88 -15.42
CA LEU A 47 11.65 -10.63 -15.81
C LEU A 47 11.33 -12.10 -16.10
N VAL A 48 10.41 -12.69 -15.34
CA VAL A 48 10.04 -14.11 -15.51
C VAL A 48 9.01 -14.31 -16.62
N SER A 49 8.16 -13.31 -16.86
CA SER A 49 7.05 -13.37 -17.83
C SER A 49 7.36 -12.74 -19.18
N ASP A 50 8.57 -12.20 -19.39
CA ASP A 50 8.96 -11.38 -20.55
C ASP A 50 7.95 -10.28 -20.90
N THR A 51 7.12 -9.89 -19.93
CA THR A 51 6.08 -8.87 -20.11
C THR A 51 6.70 -7.49 -19.95
N SER A 52 6.31 -6.55 -20.79
CA SER A 52 6.79 -5.16 -20.71
C SER A 52 6.59 -4.58 -19.31
N VAL A 53 7.69 -4.11 -18.70
CA VAL A 53 7.70 -3.40 -17.43
C VAL A 53 6.74 -2.20 -17.47
N GLY A 54 6.76 -1.44 -18.57
CA GLY A 54 5.90 -0.27 -18.75
C GLY A 54 4.40 -0.63 -18.80
N ALA A 55 4.07 -1.78 -19.40
CA ALA A 55 2.69 -2.27 -19.42
C ALA A 55 2.22 -2.68 -18.02
N LEU A 56 3.09 -3.35 -17.25
CA LEU A 56 2.82 -3.71 -15.85
C LEU A 56 2.69 -2.48 -14.96
N PHE A 57 3.47 -1.44 -15.22
CA PHE A 57 3.37 -0.18 -14.49
C PHE A 57 2.00 0.48 -14.69
N LEU A 58 1.55 0.57 -15.94
CA LEU A 58 0.23 1.13 -16.24
C LEU A 58 -0.90 0.25 -15.68
N ALA A 59 -0.72 -1.07 -15.75
CA ALA A 59 -1.68 -2.03 -15.19
C ALA A 59 -1.76 -1.98 -13.66
N GLY A 60 -0.67 -1.67 -12.95
CA GLY A 60 -0.65 -1.52 -11.49
C GLY A 60 -1.14 -0.17 -10.99
N ALA A 61 -1.04 0.89 -11.81
CA ALA A 61 -1.49 2.22 -11.43
C ALA A 61 -3.02 2.28 -11.19
N ILE A 62 -3.81 1.67 -12.07
CA ILE A 62 -5.28 1.64 -11.95
C ILE A 62 -5.76 0.98 -10.64
N PRO A 63 -5.39 -0.27 -10.30
CA PRO A 63 -5.78 -0.91 -9.05
C PRO A 63 -5.19 -0.19 -7.83
N GLY A 64 -3.97 0.35 -7.93
CA GLY A 64 -3.36 1.12 -6.85
C GLY A 64 -4.17 2.36 -6.47
N ILE A 65 -4.61 3.12 -7.48
CA ILE A 65 -5.48 4.30 -7.29
C ILE A 65 -6.84 3.88 -6.72
N LEU A 66 -7.44 2.80 -7.23
CA LEU A 66 -8.72 2.29 -6.72
C LEU A 66 -8.65 1.90 -5.24
N ILE A 67 -7.59 1.20 -4.81
CA ILE A 67 -7.39 0.82 -3.41
C ILE A 67 -7.16 2.06 -2.54
N GLY A 68 -6.37 3.02 -3.02
CA GLY A 68 -6.15 4.28 -2.32
C GLY A 68 -7.45 5.04 -2.08
N PHE A 69 -8.28 5.20 -3.11
CA PHE A 69 -9.60 5.83 -2.95
C PHE A 69 -10.54 5.01 -2.06
N ALA A 70 -10.55 3.68 -2.19
CA ALA A 70 -11.36 2.83 -1.34
C ALA A 70 -11.01 3.00 0.14
N LEU A 71 -9.71 3.10 0.48
CA LEU A 71 -9.29 3.36 1.85
C LEU A 71 -9.70 4.75 2.32
N ILE A 72 -9.58 5.80 1.50
CA ILE A 72 -10.05 7.14 1.85
C ILE A 72 -11.56 7.13 2.15
N PHE A 73 -12.37 6.50 1.28
CA PHE A 73 -13.82 6.43 1.47
C PHE A 73 -14.25 5.56 2.65
N LEU A 74 -13.55 4.46 2.91
CA LEU A 74 -13.87 3.57 4.04
C LEU A 74 -13.49 4.17 5.40
N ASN A 75 -12.57 5.13 5.43
CA ASN A 75 -12.08 5.77 6.66
C ASN A 75 -12.70 7.16 6.91
N TYR A 76 -13.59 7.64 6.04
CA TYR A 76 -14.40 8.85 6.23
C TYR A 76 -15.76 8.49 6.83
#